data_AF-A0A4E0REV3-F1
#
_entry.id   AF-A0A4E0REV3-F1
#
_cell.length_a   1.000
_cell.length_b   1.000
_cell.length_c   1.000
_cell.angle_alpha   90.00
_cell.angle_beta   90.00
_cell.angle_gamma   90.00
#
_symmetry.space_group_name_H-M   'P 1'
#
loop_
_entity.id
_entity.type
_entity.pdbx_description
1 polymer ?
#
loop_
_entity_poly.entity_id
_entity_poly.type
_entity_poly.pdbx_seq_one_letter_code
_entity_poly.pdbx_strand_id
1 'polypeptide(L)'
;MDSATVMNILKHTLKNPENCSISEIITHAFWVQVQAVYKKATLKEKSAILDVLHQWAVASTSIHTSPGLELLIPVIWESLVLSKECVNHAPLVFHLLCLLIRADHPNVRFADTLVPMLTTSLHFIWMHSLDSTVDLEFITTLINRSRKEEVSVDSAISIVLNTFVQSLSDSDKHVWKRLLLVTCLVGALNPITSQQLLPSWSNTLATFALQSLQVKRVTYQASCRYIIYELLATLSRYTHDSLEWLRPLCTPTNNAQPLVVLLTSVSVELQLGLNKIVEEHSRGQQPLDTHALVARSQCTTDQQQPQQQQQKPAEQHLMFVPVSR
;
A
#
# COMPACT_ATOMS: atom_id res chain seq x y z
N MET A 1 -14.24 34.37 3.46
CA MET A 1 -14.44 34.31 2.01
C MET A 1 -15.82 33.70 1.77
N ASP A 2 -16.61 34.23 0.82
CA ASP A 2 -17.98 33.77 0.60
C ASP A 2 -18.05 32.65 -0.46
N SER A 3 -19.16 31.90 -0.49
CA SER A 3 -19.35 30.75 -1.39
C SER A 3 -19.28 31.14 -2.88
N ALA A 4 -19.63 32.38 -3.22
CA ALA A 4 -19.56 32.90 -4.59
C ALA A 4 -18.11 33.13 -5.02
N THR A 5 -17.26 33.64 -4.12
CA THR A 5 -15.83 33.83 -4.34
C THR A 5 -15.12 32.49 -4.49
N VAL A 6 -15.46 31.48 -3.69
CA VAL A 6 -14.91 30.12 -3.82
C VAL A 6 -15.29 29.50 -5.16
N MET A 7 -16.55 29.63 -5.57
CA MET A 7 -17.00 29.17 -6.88
C MET A 7 -16.33 29.95 -8.01
N ASN A 8 -16.05 31.24 -7.83
CA ASN A 8 -15.32 32.03 -8.82
C ASN A 8 -13.84 31.63 -8.89
N ILE A 9 -13.20 31.33 -7.76
CA ILE A 9 -11.83 30.77 -7.72
C ILE A 9 -11.84 29.41 -8.39
N LEU A 10 -12.72 28.48 -7.99
CA LEU A 10 -12.86 27.15 -8.62
C LEU A 10 -13.15 27.27 -10.12
N LYS A 11 -14.03 28.19 -10.56
CA LYS A 11 -14.33 28.44 -11.98
C LYS A 11 -13.16 29.09 -12.72
N HIS A 12 -12.38 29.94 -12.07
CA HIS A 12 -11.19 30.56 -12.63
C HIS A 12 -10.05 29.54 -12.77
N THR A 13 -9.84 28.70 -11.76
CA THR A 13 -8.91 27.58 -11.79
C THR A 13 -9.32 26.51 -12.80
N LEU A 14 -10.62 26.21 -12.93
CA LEU A 14 -11.15 25.33 -13.99
C LEU A 14 -10.78 25.82 -15.40
N LYS A 15 -10.57 27.15 -15.56
CA LYS A 15 -10.16 27.75 -16.83
C LYS A 15 -8.63 27.88 -16.96
N ASN A 16 -7.91 28.08 -15.85
CA ASN A 16 -6.46 28.26 -15.80
C ASN A 16 -5.89 27.74 -14.46
N PRO A 17 -5.57 26.43 -14.35
CA PRO A 17 -5.12 25.83 -13.10
C PRO A 17 -3.76 26.36 -12.61
N GLU A 18 -2.93 26.89 -13.51
CA GLU A 18 -1.60 27.46 -13.21
C GLU A 18 -1.64 28.87 -12.57
N ASN A 19 -2.79 29.55 -12.59
CA ASN A 19 -2.91 30.96 -12.19
C ASN A 19 -3.42 31.19 -10.75
N CYS A 20 -3.63 30.14 -9.96
CA CYS A 20 -4.03 30.29 -8.55
C CYS A 20 -2.79 30.23 -7.67
N SER A 21 -2.56 31.23 -6.82
CA SER A 21 -1.42 31.18 -5.91
C SER A 21 -1.63 30.08 -4.88
N ILE A 22 -0.66 29.16 -4.72
CA ILE A 22 -0.75 28.06 -3.74
C ILE A 22 -1.03 28.61 -2.34
N SER A 23 -0.53 29.79 -2.01
CA SER A 23 -0.77 30.50 -0.75
C SER A 23 -2.24 30.81 -0.45
N GLU A 24 -3.09 30.99 -1.46
CA GLU A 24 -4.52 31.28 -1.27
C GLU A 24 -5.34 30.02 -0.96
N ILE A 25 -4.91 28.86 -1.45
CA ILE A 25 -5.66 27.60 -1.37
C ILE A 25 -5.24 26.71 -0.19
N ILE A 26 -4.07 26.92 0.42
CA ILE A 26 -3.57 26.09 1.53
C ILE A 26 -4.12 26.49 2.92
N THR A 27 -5.33 27.03 2.99
CA THR A 27 -5.91 27.48 4.26
C THR A 27 -7.09 26.63 4.69
N HIS A 28 -7.24 26.40 6.00
CA HIS A 28 -8.37 25.65 6.55
C HIS A 28 -9.73 26.26 6.16
N ALA A 29 -9.83 27.59 6.18
CA ALA A 29 -11.05 28.30 5.80
C ALA A 29 -11.43 28.08 4.33
N PHE A 30 -10.43 27.93 3.44
CA PHE A 30 -10.65 27.61 2.04
C PHE A 30 -11.27 26.22 1.89
N TRP A 31 -10.67 25.18 2.49
CA TRP A 31 -11.15 23.81 2.34
C TRP A 31 -12.52 23.56 2.96
N VAL A 32 -12.84 24.19 4.09
CA VAL A 32 -14.20 24.16 4.67
C VAL A 32 -15.24 24.70 3.67
N GLN A 33 -14.90 25.77 2.96
CA GLN A 33 -15.82 26.32 1.96
C GLN A 33 -15.92 25.44 0.71
N VAL A 34 -14.80 24.87 0.24
CA VAL A 34 -14.81 23.88 -0.85
C VAL A 34 -15.70 22.69 -0.49
N GLN A 35 -15.59 22.19 0.74
CA GLN A 35 -16.44 21.10 1.25
C GLN A 35 -17.92 21.51 1.22
N ALA A 36 -18.26 22.70 1.71
CA ALA A 36 -19.63 23.21 1.74
C ALA A 36 -20.23 23.40 0.33
N VAL A 37 -19.42 23.90 -0.60
CA VAL A 37 -19.77 24.03 -2.02
C VAL A 37 -20.00 22.66 -2.64
N TYR A 38 -19.07 21.73 -2.46
CA TYR A 38 -19.15 20.38 -3.02
C TYR A 38 -20.42 19.66 -2.54
N LYS A 39 -20.77 19.76 -1.25
CA LYS A 39 -22.00 19.14 -0.71
C LYS A 39 -23.29 19.64 -1.38
N LYS A 40 -23.32 20.88 -1.86
CA LYS A 40 -24.50 21.52 -2.48
C LYS A 40 -24.46 21.53 -4.01
N ALA A 41 -23.34 21.11 -4.60
CA ALA A 41 -23.11 21.13 -6.02
C ALA A 41 -23.97 20.10 -6.76
N THR A 42 -24.39 20.44 -7.98
CA THR A 42 -24.98 19.49 -8.92
C THR A 42 -23.95 18.42 -9.33
N LEU A 43 -24.41 17.30 -9.90
CA LEU A 43 -23.51 16.23 -10.38
C LEU A 43 -22.43 16.75 -11.34
N LYS A 44 -22.81 17.65 -12.27
CA LYS A 44 -21.89 18.26 -13.23
C LYS A 44 -20.83 19.13 -12.53
N GLU A 45 -21.23 19.90 -11.53
CA GLU A 45 -20.33 20.73 -10.74
C GLU A 45 -19.41 19.88 -9.85
N LYS A 46 -19.92 18.81 -9.25
CA LYS A 46 -19.11 17.85 -8.47
C LYS A 46 -17.99 17.27 -9.32
N SER A 47 -18.29 16.81 -10.54
CA SER A 47 -17.27 16.33 -11.48
C SER A 47 -16.21 17.38 -11.78
N ALA A 48 -16.61 18.61 -12.11
CA ALA A 48 -15.65 19.68 -12.38
C ALA A 48 -14.78 20.02 -11.16
N ILE A 49 -15.37 20.04 -9.96
CA ILE A 49 -14.61 20.27 -8.72
C ILE A 49 -13.60 19.14 -8.49
N LEU A 50 -13.99 17.88 -8.70
CA LEU A 50 -13.10 16.73 -8.57
C LEU A 50 -11.91 16.81 -9.54
N ASP A 51 -12.14 17.23 -10.78
CA ASP A 51 -11.06 17.41 -11.77
C ASP A 51 -10.03 18.45 -11.29
N VAL A 52 -10.48 19.60 -10.76
CA VAL A 52 -9.58 20.62 -10.21
C VAL A 52 -8.82 20.11 -9.00
N LEU A 53 -9.52 19.46 -8.07
CA LEU A 53 -8.89 18.90 -6.87
C LEU A 53 -7.82 17.87 -7.23
N HIS A 54 -8.10 17.03 -8.23
CA HIS A 54 -7.14 16.06 -8.73
C HIS A 54 -5.92 16.73 -9.36
N GLN A 55 -6.11 17.72 -10.23
CA GLN A 55 -5.02 18.48 -10.83
C GLN A 55 -4.12 19.14 -9.78
N TRP A 56 -4.73 19.77 -8.78
CA TRP A 56 -4.02 20.37 -7.66
C TRP A 56 -3.23 19.34 -6.85
N ALA A 57 -3.87 18.23 -6.47
CA ALA A 57 -3.19 17.17 -5.75
C ALA A 57 -2.03 16.58 -6.55
N VAL A 58 -2.13 16.45 -7.88
CA VAL A 58 -1.01 15.96 -8.69
C VAL A 58 0.10 17.02 -8.82
N ALA A 59 -0.26 18.30 -8.96
CA ALA A 59 0.69 19.38 -9.22
C ALA A 59 1.54 19.78 -8.01
N SER A 60 1.01 19.66 -6.78
CA SER A 60 1.76 20.07 -5.58
C SER A 60 1.51 19.19 -4.37
N THR A 61 2.59 18.64 -3.81
CA THR A 61 2.60 17.91 -2.53
C THR A 61 2.32 18.82 -1.34
N SER A 62 2.53 20.14 -1.46
CA SER A 62 2.20 21.10 -0.39
C SER A 62 0.70 21.16 -0.11
N ILE A 63 -0.14 20.81 -1.09
CA ILE A 63 -1.59 20.78 -0.94
C ILE A 63 -1.99 19.59 -0.07
N HIS A 64 -1.31 18.46 -0.19
CA HIS A 64 -1.61 17.23 0.55
C HIS A 64 -1.56 17.40 2.07
N THR A 65 -0.72 18.32 2.53
CA THR A 65 -0.52 18.64 3.96
C THR A 65 -1.30 19.89 4.40
N SER A 66 -2.16 20.42 3.53
CA SER A 66 -2.93 21.62 3.84
C SER A 66 -4.01 21.33 4.89
N PRO A 67 -4.07 22.12 5.97
CA PRO A 67 -5.06 21.92 7.02
C PRO A 67 -6.47 22.14 6.48
N GLY A 68 -7.41 21.25 6.83
CA GLY A 68 -8.80 21.28 6.38
C GLY A 68 -9.07 20.46 5.13
N LEU A 69 -8.03 20.04 4.38
CA LEU A 69 -8.20 19.20 3.20
C LEU A 69 -8.71 17.80 3.56
N GLU A 70 -8.35 17.29 4.74
CA GLU A 70 -8.83 16.03 5.31
C GLU A 70 -10.37 15.95 5.37
N LEU A 71 -11.04 17.10 5.48
CA LEU A 71 -12.50 17.18 5.56
C LEU A 71 -13.18 16.79 4.23
N LEU A 72 -12.45 16.81 3.12
CA LEU A 72 -12.97 16.40 1.82
C LEU A 72 -13.04 14.87 1.68
N ILE A 73 -12.16 14.12 2.35
CA ILE A 73 -12.09 12.65 2.25
C ILE A 73 -13.46 11.99 2.47
N PRO A 74 -14.15 12.19 3.61
CA PRO A 74 -15.45 11.54 3.84
C PRO A 74 -16.50 11.99 2.82
N VAL A 75 -16.54 13.27 2.46
CA VAL A 75 -17.60 13.80 1.58
C VAL A 75 -17.46 13.30 0.14
N ILE A 76 -16.22 13.24 -0.36
CA ILE A 76 -15.91 12.71 -1.69
C ILE A 76 -16.20 11.21 -1.72
N TRP A 77 -15.76 10.48 -0.68
CA TRP A 77 -16.02 9.05 -0.56
C TRP A 77 -17.51 8.73 -0.46
N GLU A 78 -18.27 9.41 0.40
CA GLU A 78 -19.71 9.22 0.57
C GLU A 78 -20.46 9.48 -0.73
N SER A 79 -20.10 10.57 -1.44
CA SER A 79 -20.75 10.91 -2.72
C SER A 79 -20.58 9.78 -3.75
N LEU A 80 -19.38 9.19 -3.85
CA LEU A 80 -19.15 8.07 -4.76
C LEU A 80 -19.77 6.76 -4.25
N VAL A 81 -19.42 6.35 -3.04
CA VAL A 81 -19.61 4.98 -2.56
C VAL A 81 -21.01 4.75 -1.98
N LEU A 82 -21.56 5.75 -1.27
CA LEU A 82 -22.89 5.65 -0.66
C LEU A 82 -23.97 6.20 -1.60
N SER A 83 -23.77 7.41 -2.11
CA SER A 83 -24.75 8.10 -2.95
C SER A 83 -24.70 7.65 -4.41
N LYS A 84 -23.66 6.90 -4.82
CA LYS A 84 -23.45 6.44 -6.20
C LYS A 84 -23.45 7.61 -7.21
N GLU A 85 -23.03 8.77 -6.75
CA GLU A 85 -22.78 9.92 -7.60
C GLU A 85 -21.40 9.79 -8.21
N CYS A 86 -21.19 10.43 -9.37
CA CYS A 86 -19.89 10.45 -10.03
C CYS A 86 -19.27 9.05 -10.29
N VAL A 87 -20.08 7.97 -10.40
CA VAL A 87 -19.59 6.60 -10.69
C VAL A 87 -18.73 6.57 -11.96
N ASN A 88 -19.10 7.35 -12.98
CA ASN A 88 -18.32 7.48 -14.21
C ASN A 88 -16.93 8.12 -14.00
N HIS A 89 -16.70 8.77 -12.85
CA HIS A 89 -15.43 9.37 -12.42
C HIS A 89 -14.79 8.57 -11.27
N ALA A 90 -15.27 7.36 -10.97
CA ALA A 90 -14.74 6.53 -9.89
C ALA A 90 -13.20 6.38 -9.93
N PRO A 91 -12.54 6.17 -11.09
CA PRO A 91 -11.08 6.10 -11.15
C PRO A 91 -10.40 7.37 -10.64
N LEU A 92 -10.90 8.54 -11.01
CA LEU A 92 -10.36 9.83 -10.58
C LEU A 92 -10.59 10.04 -9.09
N VAL A 93 -11.80 9.73 -8.61
CA VAL A 93 -12.14 9.85 -7.19
C VAL A 93 -11.27 8.93 -6.33
N PHE A 94 -11.11 7.66 -6.70
CA PHE A 94 -10.23 6.75 -5.97
C PHE A 94 -8.78 7.19 -5.99
N HIS A 95 -8.29 7.73 -7.11
CA HIS A 95 -6.93 8.26 -7.18
C HIS A 95 -6.77 9.44 -6.22
N LEU A 96 -7.69 10.40 -6.26
CA LEU A 96 -7.67 11.55 -5.36
C LEU A 96 -7.69 11.10 -3.89
N LEU A 97 -8.57 10.17 -3.53
CA LEU A 97 -8.61 9.61 -2.18
C LEU A 97 -7.28 8.92 -1.80
N CYS A 98 -6.64 8.18 -2.71
CA CYS A 98 -5.32 7.60 -2.46
C CYS A 98 -4.27 8.66 -2.12
N LEU A 99 -4.21 9.74 -2.90
CA LEU A 99 -3.27 10.85 -2.69
C LEU A 99 -3.49 11.49 -1.31
N LEU A 100 -4.75 11.79 -0.99
CA LEU A 100 -5.11 12.44 0.27
C LEU A 100 -4.83 11.56 1.50
N ILE A 101 -5.02 10.25 1.40
CA ILE A 101 -4.81 9.32 2.52
C ILE A 101 -3.31 9.05 2.74
N ARG A 102 -2.53 8.94 1.66
CA ARG A 102 -1.07 8.69 1.73
C ARG A 102 -0.25 9.90 2.15
N ALA A 103 -0.82 11.10 2.02
CA ALA A 103 -0.23 12.35 2.45
C ALA A 103 0.27 12.37 3.91
N ASP A 104 -0.17 11.41 4.74
CA ASP A 104 0.15 11.32 6.15
C ASP A 104 -0.15 12.62 6.93
N HIS A 105 -1.18 13.32 6.47
CA HIS A 105 -1.67 14.53 7.11
C HIS A 105 -2.03 14.24 8.58
N PRO A 106 -1.57 15.05 9.55
CA PRO A 106 -1.69 14.75 10.99
C PRO A 106 -3.14 14.60 11.47
N ASN A 107 -4.07 15.27 10.78
CA ASN A 107 -5.50 15.24 11.09
C ASN A 107 -6.28 14.13 10.37
N VAL A 108 -5.67 13.43 9.41
CA VAL A 108 -6.33 12.26 8.80
C VAL A 108 -6.17 11.11 9.78
N ARG A 109 -7.24 10.80 10.51
CA ARG A 109 -7.37 9.61 11.36
C ARG A 109 -8.70 8.97 11.07
N PHE A 110 -8.69 7.68 10.79
CA PHE A 110 -9.92 6.97 10.45
C PHE A 110 -10.62 6.42 11.69
N ALA A 111 -9.90 6.08 12.77
CA ALA A 111 -10.50 5.56 14.00
C ALA A 111 -11.60 4.51 13.68
N ASP A 112 -12.82 4.68 14.21
CA ASP A 112 -13.96 3.77 14.02
C ASP A 112 -14.53 3.75 12.60
N THR A 113 -14.10 4.65 11.70
CA THR A 113 -14.62 4.77 10.33
C THR A 113 -13.85 3.96 9.30
N LEU A 114 -12.64 3.48 9.63
CA LEU A 114 -11.79 2.75 8.67
C LEU A 114 -12.45 1.47 8.18
N VAL A 115 -12.94 0.66 9.12
CA VAL A 115 -13.54 -0.66 8.84
C VAL A 115 -14.83 -0.51 8.02
N PRO A 116 -15.78 0.38 8.36
CA PRO A 116 -16.93 0.68 7.51
C PRO A 116 -16.55 1.18 6.12
N MET A 117 -15.55 2.08 6.02
CA MET A 117 -15.10 2.64 4.75
C MET A 117 -14.53 1.53 3.84
N LEU A 118 -13.64 0.70 4.37
CA LEU A 118 -13.07 -0.45 3.67
C LEU A 118 -14.18 -1.41 3.21
N THR A 119 -15.03 -1.85 4.13
CA THR A 119 -16.08 -2.84 3.84
C THR A 119 -17.04 -2.34 2.77
N THR A 120 -17.48 -1.09 2.87
CA THR A 120 -18.47 -0.53 1.93
C THR A 120 -17.84 -0.27 0.56
N SER A 121 -16.59 0.21 0.52
CA SER A 121 -15.84 0.34 -0.73
C SER A 121 -15.60 -0.98 -1.43
N LEU A 122 -15.31 -2.05 -0.68
CA LEU A 122 -15.17 -3.39 -1.26
C LEU A 122 -16.45 -3.82 -1.96
N HIS A 123 -17.61 -3.68 -1.31
CA HIS A 123 -18.90 -4.02 -1.92
C HIS A 123 -19.20 -3.16 -3.15
N PHE A 124 -18.94 -1.86 -3.06
CA PHE A 124 -19.11 -0.96 -4.19
C PHE A 124 -18.26 -1.38 -5.40
N ILE A 125 -16.97 -1.63 -5.19
CA ILE A 125 -16.04 -2.06 -6.24
C ILE A 125 -16.47 -3.40 -6.85
N TRP A 126 -16.88 -4.35 -6.01
CA TRP A 126 -17.35 -5.66 -6.46
C TRP A 126 -18.57 -5.54 -7.38
N MET A 127 -19.53 -4.68 -7.04
CA MET A 127 -20.78 -4.51 -7.76
C MET A 127 -20.63 -3.67 -9.04
N HIS A 128 -19.80 -2.62 -9.01
CA HIS A 128 -19.73 -1.66 -10.11
C HIS A 128 -18.68 -1.97 -11.19
N SER A 129 -17.92 -3.06 -11.04
CA SER A 129 -17.07 -3.63 -12.10
C SER A 129 -16.27 -2.58 -12.88
N LEU A 130 -15.50 -1.77 -12.16
CA LEU A 130 -14.73 -0.67 -12.74
C LEU A 130 -13.58 -1.26 -13.58
N ASP A 131 -13.21 -0.62 -14.70
CA ASP A 131 -12.12 -1.12 -15.55
C ASP A 131 -10.73 -0.55 -15.17
N SER A 132 -10.65 0.28 -14.13
CA SER A 132 -9.41 0.90 -13.65
C SER A 132 -8.71 0.04 -12.58
N THR A 133 -7.39 0.10 -12.45
CA THR A 133 -6.63 -0.53 -11.34
C THR A 133 -6.59 0.33 -10.07
N VAL A 134 -7.02 1.58 -10.16
CA VAL A 134 -6.91 2.57 -9.07
C VAL A 134 -7.81 2.21 -7.87
N ASP A 135 -8.87 1.44 -8.09
CA ASP A 135 -9.72 0.97 -7.00
C ASP A 135 -9.02 -0.09 -6.13
N LEU A 136 -8.23 -1.01 -6.73
CA LEU A 136 -7.34 -1.92 -6.00
C LEU A 136 -6.29 -1.15 -5.21
N GLU A 137 -5.74 -0.09 -5.81
CA GLU A 137 -4.78 0.80 -5.15
C GLU A 137 -5.41 1.50 -3.93
N PHE A 138 -6.66 1.93 -4.05
CA PHE A 138 -7.41 2.53 -2.95
C PHE A 138 -7.67 1.55 -1.81
N ILE A 139 -8.09 0.31 -2.12
CA ILE A 139 -8.24 -0.75 -1.11
C ILE A 139 -6.91 -1.05 -0.42
N THR A 140 -5.82 -1.16 -1.17
CA THR A 140 -4.47 -1.35 -0.63
C THR A 140 -4.06 -0.20 0.29
N THR A 141 -4.43 1.03 -0.09
CA THR A 141 -4.17 2.24 0.71
C THR A 141 -4.92 2.20 2.05
N LEU A 142 -6.19 1.79 2.06
CA LEU A 142 -6.97 1.62 3.29
C LEU A 142 -6.40 0.50 4.19
N ILE A 143 -5.97 -0.63 3.61
CA ILE A 143 -5.33 -1.73 4.36
C ILE A 143 -4.01 -1.28 4.97
N ASN A 144 -3.16 -0.57 4.21
CA ASN A 144 -1.91 -0.03 4.76
C ASN A 144 -2.17 0.99 5.86
N ARG A 145 -3.24 1.78 5.72
CA ARG A 145 -3.67 2.72 6.76
C ARG A 145 -4.15 2.00 8.02
N SER A 146 -4.85 0.87 7.90
CA SER A 146 -5.30 0.09 9.05
C SER A 146 -4.12 -0.46 9.84
N ARG A 147 -3.06 -0.92 9.16
CA ARG A 147 -1.81 -1.35 9.79
C ARG A 147 -1.12 -0.21 10.54
N LYS A 148 -1.09 0.99 9.96
CA LYS A 148 -0.50 2.18 10.58
C LYS A 148 -1.28 2.66 11.81
N GLU A 149 -2.60 2.55 11.79
CA GLU A 149 -3.48 2.94 12.90
C GLU A 149 -3.75 1.78 13.87
N GLU A 150 -3.11 0.62 13.68
CA GLU A 150 -3.31 -0.61 14.48
C GLU A 150 -4.79 -1.06 14.56
N VAL A 151 -5.57 -0.74 13.52
CA VAL A 151 -6.98 -1.12 13.40
C VAL A 151 -7.06 -2.49 12.74
N SER A 152 -7.60 -3.47 13.48
CA SER A 152 -7.85 -4.81 12.94
C SER A 152 -8.97 -4.80 11.90
N VAL A 153 -8.69 -5.34 10.72
CA VAL A 153 -9.63 -5.47 9.60
C VAL A 153 -9.98 -6.93 9.27
N ASP A 154 -9.36 -7.89 9.96
CA ASP A 154 -9.41 -9.32 9.63
C ASP A 154 -10.84 -9.88 9.60
N SER A 155 -11.64 -9.55 10.62
CA SER A 155 -13.03 -10.01 10.72
C SER A 155 -13.87 -9.45 9.56
N ALA A 156 -13.71 -8.16 9.26
CA ALA A 156 -14.43 -7.50 8.17
C ALA A 156 -14.04 -8.08 6.81
N ILE A 157 -12.73 -8.26 6.55
CA ILE A 157 -12.23 -8.87 5.32
C ILE A 157 -12.75 -10.31 5.19
N SER A 158 -12.74 -11.10 6.28
CA SER A 158 -13.23 -12.48 6.26
C SER A 158 -14.72 -12.58 5.93
N ILE A 159 -15.55 -11.66 6.47
CA ILE A 159 -16.98 -11.57 6.14
C ILE A 159 -17.17 -11.23 4.66
N VAL A 160 -16.42 -10.27 4.14
CA VAL A 160 -16.46 -9.87 2.74
C VAL A 160 -16.05 -11.03 1.82
N LEU A 161 -14.97 -11.73 2.14
CA LEU A 161 -14.50 -12.90 1.38
C LEU A 161 -15.55 -14.01 1.32
N ASN A 162 -16.21 -14.31 2.45
CA ASN A 162 -17.32 -15.27 2.47
C ASN A 162 -18.46 -14.90 1.52
N THR A 163 -18.70 -13.61 1.31
CA THR A 163 -19.72 -13.14 0.38
C THR A 163 -19.23 -13.18 -1.07
N PHE A 164 -18.03 -12.65 -1.32
CA PHE A 164 -17.50 -12.46 -2.67
C PHE A 164 -17.21 -13.76 -3.38
N VAL A 165 -16.55 -14.70 -2.70
CA VAL A 165 -16.10 -15.96 -3.31
C VAL A 165 -17.28 -16.82 -3.78
N GLN A 166 -18.44 -16.71 -3.14
CA GLN A 166 -19.67 -17.42 -3.55
C GLN A 166 -20.24 -16.92 -4.88
N SER A 167 -19.89 -15.70 -5.29
CA SER A 167 -20.35 -15.07 -6.54
C SER A 167 -19.34 -15.18 -7.69
N LEU A 168 -18.19 -15.81 -7.47
CA LEU A 168 -17.20 -16.04 -8.52
C LEU A 168 -17.74 -17.00 -9.57
N SER A 169 -17.55 -16.65 -10.84
CA SER A 169 -17.93 -17.46 -11.98
C SER A 169 -16.97 -17.24 -13.13
N ASP A 170 -16.58 -18.31 -13.83
CA ASP A 170 -15.76 -18.20 -15.05
C ASP A 170 -16.47 -17.45 -16.20
N SER A 171 -17.80 -17.33 -16.12
CA SER A 171 -18.60 -16.54 -17.08
C SER A 171 -18.56 -15.03 -16.82
N ASP A 172 -18.04 -14.60 -15.68
CA ASP A 172 -17.93 -13.19 -15.34
C ASP A 172 -16.78 -12.53 -16.12
N LYS A 173 -17.12 -11.50 -16.91
CA LYS A 173 -16.14 -10.72 -17.68
C LYS A 173 -15.08 -10.03 -16.81
N HIS A 174 -15.38 -9.74 -15.54
CA HIS A 174 -14.46 -9.09 -14.58
C HIS A 174 -13.82 -10.07 -13.58
N VAL A 175 -13.98 -11.38 -13.78
CA VAL A 175 -13.49 -12.41 -12.85
C VAL A 175 -12.01 -12.23 -12.48
N TRP A 176 -11.15 -11.91 -13.45
CA TRP A 176 -9.71 -11.74 -13.23
C TRP A 176 -9.39 -10.58 -12.29
N LYS A 177 -10.09 -9.46 -12.44
CA LYS A 177 -9.94 -8.31 -11.54
C LYS A 177 -10.48 -8.62 -10.15
N ARG A 178 -11.60 -9.33 -10.08
CA ARG A 178 -12.19 -9.80 -8.81
C ARG A 178 -11.25 -10.75 -8.06
N LEU A 179 -10.58 -11.66 -8.77
CA LEU A 179 -9.56 -12.52 -8.19
C LEU A 179 -8.34 -11.73 -7.70
N LEU A 180 -7.90 -10.69 -8.41
CA LEU A 180 -6.85 -9.79 -7.91
C LEU A 180 -7.27 -9.08 -6.61
N LEU A 181 -8.51 -8.59 -6.54
CA LEU A 181 -9.04 -7.99 -5.32
C LEU A 181 -9.07 -9.01 -4.17
N VAL A 182 -9.60 -10.21 -4.41
CA VAL A 182 -9.61 -11.28 -3.42
C VAL A 182 -8.20 -11.63 -2.97
N THR A 183 -7.23 -11.70 -3.89
CA THR A 183 -5.83 -11.97 -3.58
C THR A 183 -5.24 -10.88 -2.68
N CYS A 184 -5.50 -9.60 -2.98
CA CYS A 184 -5.13 -8.47 -2.12
C CYS A 184 -5.72 -8.60 -0.71
N LEU A 185 -6.99 -8.99 -0.60
CA LEU A 185 -7.68 -9.19 0.66
C LEU A 185 -7.10 -10.35 1.49
N VAL A 186 -6.85 -11.51 0.87
CA VAL A 186 -6.23 -12.64 1.56
C VAL A 186 -4.84 -12.27 2.06
N GLY A 187 -4.05 -11.54 1.25
CA GLY A 187 -2.72 -11.06 1.63
C GLY A 187 -2.72 -9.99 2.73
N ALA A 188 -3.89 -9.45 3.08
CA ALA A 188 -4.06 -8.51 4.18
C ALA A 188 -4.42 -9.17 5.51
N LEU A 189 -4.90 -10.41 5.50
CA LEU A 189 -5.25 -11.17 6.70
C LEU A 189 -4.00 -11.63 7.45
N ASN A 190 -4.11 -11.76 8.77
CA ASN A 190 -3.09 -12.46 9.55
C ASN A 190 -3.08 -13.97 9.21
N PRO A 191 -1.90 -14.60 9.02
CA PRO A 191 -1.81 -16.03 8.76
C PRO A 191 -2.46 -16.87 9.87
N ILE A 192 -3.19 -17.92 9.50
CA ILE A 192 -3.86 -18.82 10.45
C ILE A 192 -2.91 -19.89 10.95
N THR A 193 -2.81 -20.09 12.27
CA THR A 193 -2.00 -21.18 12.87
C THR A 193 -2.38 -22.57 12.34
N SER A 194 -1.45 -23.52 12.32
CA SER A 194 -1.69 -24.89 11.86
C SER A 194 -2.78 -25.65 12.63
N GLN A 195 -3.19 -25.12 13.80
CA GLN A 195 -4.27 -25.66 14.64
C GLN A 195 -5.66 -25.07 14.31
N GLN A 196 -5.72 -23.97 13.55
CA GLN A 196 -6.96 -23.31 13.19
C GLN A 196 -7.60 -23.95 11.97
N LEU A 197 -8.94 -24.06 12.00
CA LEU A 197 -9.70 -24.52 10.86
C LEU A 197 -9.65 -23.50 9.72
N LEU A 198 -9.46 -23.99 8.50
CA LEU A 198 -9.55 -23.19 7.28
C LEU A 198 -10.95 -22.55 7.16
N PRO A 199 -11.04 -21.24 6.88
CA PRO A 199 -12.30 -20.59 6.62
C PRO A 199 -13.00 -21.19 5.39
N SER A 200 -14.33 -21.22 5.38
CA SER A 200 -15.12 -21.75 4.25
C SER A 200 -14.77 -21.10 2.91
N TRP A 201 -14.52 -19.79 2.89
CA TRP A 201 -14.16 -19.07 1.66
C TRP A 201 -12.86 -19.58 1.03
N SER A 202 -11.91 -20.10 1.83
CA SER A 202 -10.60 -20.56 1.32
C SER A 202 -10.74 -21.80 0.44
N ASN A 203 -11.54 -22.78 0.86
CA ASN A 203 -11.83 -23.99 0.08
C ASN A 203 -12.60 -23.67 -1.21
N THR A 204 -13.58 -22.76 -1.14
CA THR A 204 -14.32 -22.32 -2.34
C THR A 204 -13.38 -21.65 -3.35
N LEU A 205 -12.48 -20.79 -2.86
CA LEU A 205 -11.53 -20.06 -3.70
C LEU A 205 -10.46 -20.98 -4.32
N ALA A 206 -9.95 -21.92 -3.53
CA ALA A 206 -9.04 -22.97 -3.99
C ALA A 206 -9.66 -23.83 -5.09
N THR A 207 -10.90 -24.29 -4.86
CA THR A 207 -11.64 -25.11 -5.82
C THR A 207 -11.87 -24.33 -7.11
N PHE A 208 -12.29 -23.07 -7.01
CA PHE A 208 -12.46 -22.19 -8.16
C PHE A 208 -11.16 -22.06 -8.95
N ALA A 209 -10.04 -21.75 -8.28
CA ALA A 209 -8.74 -21.60 -8.93
C ALA A 209 -8.29 -22.88 -9.68
N LEU A 210 -8.47 -24.04 -9.05
CA LEU A 210 -8.15 -25.34 -9.66
C LEU A 210 -9.03 -25.66 -10.87
N GLN A 211 -10.32 -25.31 -10.80
CA GLN A 211 -11.26 -25.45 -11.92
C GLN A 211 -10.89 -24.50 -13.07
N SER A 212 -10.58 -23.23 -12.77
CA SER A 212 -10.18 -22.24 -13.78
C SER A 212 -8.91 -22.66 -14.54
N LEU A 213 -7.97 -23.36 -13.91
CA LEU A 213 -6.77 -23.91 -14.59
C LEU A 213 -7.11 -24.92 -15.70
N GLN A 214 -8.28 -25.55 -15.64
CA GLN A 214 -8.77 -26.50 -16.64
C GLN A 214 -9.43 -25.79 -17.84
N VAL A 215 -9.71 -24.48 -17.72
CA VAL A 215 -10.35 -23.69 -18.77
C VAL A 215 -9.31 -23.26 -19.80
N LYS A 216 -9.60 -23.50 -21.09
CA LYS A 216 -8.72 -23.13 -22.23
C LYS A 216 -8.17 -21.72 -22.12
N ARG A 217 -8.99 -20.74 -21.70
CA ARG A 217 -8.60 -19.33 -21.54
C ARG A 217 -7.37 -19.17 -20.63
N VAL A 218 -7.31 -19.87 -19.50
CA VAL A 218 -6.19 -19.82 -18.55
C VAL A 218 -4.96 -20.52 -19.13
N THR A 219 -5.18 -21.64 -19.85
CA THR A 219 -4.10 -22.34 -20.57
C THR A 219 -3.39 -21.43 -21.59
N TYR A 220 -4.10 -20.47 -22.21
CA TYR A 220 -3.54 -19.63 -23.27
C TYR A 220 -3.22 -18.18 -22.86
N GLN A 221 -3.77 -17.65 -21.76
CA GLN A 221 -3.50 -16.27 -21.30
C GLN A 221 -2.57 -16.24 -20.08
N ALA A 222 -1.36 -15.69 -20.25
CA ALA A 222 -0.34 -15.61 -19.19
C ALA A 222 -0.77 -14.75 -17.99
N SER A 223 -1.48 -13.64 -18.23
CA SER A 223 -2.01 -12.78 -17.17
C SER A 223 -3.04 -13.52 -16.30
N CYS A 224 -3.90 -14.34 -16.89
CA CYS A 224 -4.84 -15.17 -16.16
C CYS A 224 -4.12 -16.20 -15.29
N ARG A 225 -3.08 -16.86 -15.82
CA ARG A 225 -2.24 -17.78 -15.03
C ARG A 225 -1.58 -17.08 -13.85
N TYR A 226 -0.97 -15.92 -14.09
CA TYR A 226 -0.34 -15.14 -13.04
C TYR A 226 -1.31 -14.83 -11.90
N ILE A 227 -2.54 -14.43 -12.20
CA ILE A 227 -3.54 -14.11 -11.17
C ILE A 227 -3.91 -15.36 -10.36
N ILE A 228 -4.09 -16.51 -11.01
CA ILE A 228 -4.34 -17.78 -10.31
C ILE A 228 -3.15 -18.14 -9.41
N TYR A 229 -1.93 -17.96 -9.91
CA TYR A 229 -0.70 -18.24 -9.17
C TYR A 229 -0.51 -17.32 -7.97
N GLU A 230 -0.71 -16.01 -8.14
CA GLU A 230 -0.62 -15.06 -7.04
C GLU A 230 -1.68 -15.35 -5.97
N LEU A 231 -2.88 -15.77 -6.40
CA LEU A 231 -3.94 -16.20 -5.50
C LEU A 231 -3.54 -17.45 -4.69
N LEU A 232 -3.07 -18.51 -5.38
CA LEU A 232 -2.65 -19.76 -4.73
C LEU A 232 -1.46 -19.51 -3.79
N ALA A 233 -0.49 -18.70 -4.19
CA ALA A 233 0.63 -18.34 -3.35
C ALA A 233 0.21 -17.50 -2.14
N THR A 234 -0.77 -16.62 -2.30
CA THR A 234 -1.30 -15.83 -1.18
C THR A 234 -2.07 -16.71 -0.20
N LEU A 235 -2.82 -17.70 -0.68
CA LEU A 235 -3.44 -18.73 0.16
C LEU A 235 -2.39 -19.56 0.90
N SER A 236 -1.30 -19.92 0.24
CA SER A 236 -0.14 -20.60 0.84
C SER A 236 0.46 -19.76 1.98
N ARG A 237 0.73 -18.47 1.74
CA ARG A 237 1.21 -17.53 2.79
C ARG A 237 0.24 -17.41 3.96
N TYR A 238 -1.06 -17.34 3.67
CA TYR A 238 -2.11 -17.29 4.70
C TYR A 238 -2.14 -18.57 5.56
N THR A 239 -1.67 -19.69 5.03
CA THR A 239 -1.63 -21.01 5.67
C THR A 239 -0.21 -21.42 6.09
N HIS A 240 0.63 -20.46 6.49
CA HIS A 240 2.03 -20.66 6.92
C HIS A 240 2.95 -21.24 5.85
N ASP A 241 2.88 -20.69 4.63
CA ASP A 241 3.70 -21.13 3.50
C ASP A 241 3.59 -22.65 3.25
N SER A 242 2.43 -23.21 3.59
CA SER A 242 2.14 -24.63 3.47
C SER A 242 1.24 -24.89 2.29
N LEU A 243 1.45 -26.04 1.65
CA LEU A 243 0.59 -26.57 0.61
C LEU A 243 -0.31 -27.71 1.06
N GLU A 244 -0.28 -28.07 2.33
CA GLU A 244 -1.03 -29.21 2.83
C GLU A 244 -2.55 -29.04 2.65
N TRP A 245 -3.03 -27.80 2.62
CA TRP A 245 -4.43 -27.46 2.36
C TRP A 245 -4.91 -27.87 0.96
N LEU A 246 -4.01 -28.07 -0.02
CA LEU A 246 -4.37 -28.57 -1.36
C LEU A 246 -4.60 -30.08 -1.38
N ARG A 247 -4.04 -30.85 -0.44
CA ARG A 247 -4.06 -32.33 -0.48
C ARG A 247 -5.48 -32.92 -0.60
N PRO A 248 -6.51 -32.44 0.13
CA PRO A 248 -7.87 -32.96 -0.01
C PRO A 248 -8.50 -32.66 -1.38
N LEU A 249 -8.05 -31.61 -2.07
CA LEU A 249 -8.59 -31.14 -3.34
C LEU A 249 -7.95 -31.85 -4.56
N CYS A 250 -6.85 -32.57 -4.35
CA CYS A 250 -6.07 -33.25 -5.41
C CYS A 250 -6.45 -34.72 -5.62
N THR A 251 -7.67 -35.16 -5.30
CA THR A 251 -8.08 -36.56 -5.48
C THR A 251 -8.09 -36.99 -6.96
N PRO A 252 -7.62 -38.21 -7.28
CA PRO A 252 -7.47 -38.65 -8.67
C PRO A 252 -8.83 -38.95 -9.31
N THR A 253 -9.23 -38.15 -10.28
CA THR A 253 -10.31 -38.49 -11.21
C THR A 253 -9.74 -39.33 -12.36
N ASN A 254 -10.51 -40.32 -12.85
CA ASN A 254 -10.07 -41.43 -13.73
C ASN A 254 -9.46 -41.06 -15.11
N ASN A 255 -9.16 -39.79 -15.41
CA ASN A 255 -8.57 -39.34 -16.68
C ASN A 255 -7.32 -38.47 -16.44
N ALA A 256 -6.14 -39.07 -16.27
CA ALA A 256 -4.85 -38.49 -15.80
C ALA A 256 -4.25 -37.22 -16.46
N GLN A 257 -5.00 -36.34 -17.16
CA GLN A 257 -4.60 -34.97 -17.54
C GLN A 257 -4.45 -33.95 -16.37
N PRO A 258 -5.15 -34.06 -15.22
CA PRO A 258 -5.08 -33.15 -14.06
C PRO A 258 -3.78 -33.16 -13.25
N LEU A 259 -2.96 -34.22 -13.34
CA LEU A 259 -1.66 -34.35 -12.69
C LEU A 259 -0.65 -33.27 -13.17
N VAL A 260 -0.82 -32.80 -14.42
CA VAL A 260 0.02 -31.81 -15.10
C VAL A 260 -0.25 -30.38 -14.60
N VAL A 261 -1.49 -30.06 -14.24
CA VAL A 261 -1.84 -28.78 -13.58
C VAL A 261 -1.35 -28.78 -12.12
N LEU A 262 -1.40 -29.93 -11.45
CA LEU A 262 -0.83 -30.20 -10.13
C LEU A 262 0.68 -29.86 -10.05
N LEU A 263 1.48 -30.25 -11.05
CA LEU A 263 2.92 -29.94 -11.13
C LEU A 263 3.22 -28.48 -11.51
N THR A 264 2.31 -27.83 -12.23
CA THR A 264 2.44 -26.43 -12.63
C THR A 264 2.19 -25.49 -11.43
N SER A 265 1.29 -25.86 -10.50
CA SER A 265 1.16 -25.22 -9.18
C SER A 265 2.40 -25.44 -8.29
N VAL A 266 2.91 -26.68 -8.22
CA VAL A 266 4.11 -27.05 -7.44
C VAL A 266 5.36 -26.21 -7.81
N SER A 267 5.49 -25.79 -9.06
CA SER A 267 6.68 -25.06 -9.55
C SER A 267 6.59 -23.54 -9.36
N VAL A 268 5.39 -22.98 -9.26
CA VAL A 268 5.17 -21.54 -9.02
C VAL A 268 5.50 -21.16 -7.58
N GLU A 269 5.16 -22.01 -6.61
CA GLU A 269 5.48 -21.77 -5.20
C GLU A 269 6.97 -21.88 -4.87
N LEU A 270 7.69 -22.78 -5.55
CA LEU A 270 9.15 -22.84 -5.45
C LEU A 270 9.84 -21.54 -5.92
N GLN A 271 9.25 -20.83 -6.89
CA GLN A 271 9.84 -19.63 -7.50
C GLN A 271 9.52 -18.33 -6.73
N LEU A 272 8.43 -18.28 -5.95
CA LEU A 272 8.20 -17.25 -4.93
C LEU A 272 9.04 -17.47 -3.66
N GLY A 273 9.39 -18.72 -3.36
CA GLY A 273 10.37 -19.07 -2.32
C GLY A 273 11.80 -18.62 -2.62
N LEU A 274 12.25 -18.64 -3.88
CA LEU A 274 13.63 -18.26 -4.25
C LEU A 274 13.88 -16.74 -4.36
N ASN A 275 12.90 -15.95 -4.81
CA ASN A 275 13.09 -14.50 -4.96
C ASN A 275 13.12 -13.73 -3.62
N LYS A 276 12.43 -14.21 -2.57
CA LYS A 276 12.55 -13.65 -1.21
C LYS A 276 13.94 -13.87 -0.61
N ILE A 277 14.54 -15.05 -0.85
CA ILE A 277 15.87 -15.40 -0.33
C ILE A 277 16.97 -14.51 -0.95
N VAL A 278 16.81 -14.10 -2.22
CA VAL A 278 17.73 -13.18 -2.93
C VAL A 278 17.56 -11.72 -2.48
N GLU A 279 16.34 -11.28 -2.13
CA GLU A 279 16.11 -9.95 -1.52
C GLU A 279 16.59 -9.86 -0.06
N GLU A 280 16.45 -10.94 0.71
CA GLU A 280 17.05 -11.08 2.05
C GLU A 280 18.58 -11.13 2.00
N HIS A 281 19.18 -11.77 0.98
CA HIS A 281 20.64 -11.71 0.79
C HIS A 281 21.14 -10.33 0.32
N SER A 282 20.33 -9.59 -0.44
CA SER A 282 20.69 -8.23 -0.91
C SER A 282 20.53 -7.17 0.18
N ARG A 283 19.64 -7.38 1.17
CA ARG A 283 19.54 -6.55 2.39
C ARG A 283 20.47 -7.02 3.51
N GLY A 284 20.80 -8.31 3.56
CA GLY A 284 21.70 -8.93 4.52
C GLY A 284 23.19 -8.87 4.15
N GLN A 285 23.54 -8.51 2.91
CA GLN A 285 24.90 -8.17 2.49
C GLN A 285 25.09 -6.65 2.42
N GLN A 286 24.83 -5.95 3.53
CA GLN A 286 25.81 -4.94 3.92
C GLN A 286 26.99 -5.71 4.52
N PRO A 287 28.20 -5.63 3.95
CA PRO A 287 29.37 -6.14 4.63
C PRO A 287 29.46 -5.43 5.98
N LEU A 288 29.49 -6.22 7.06
CA LEU A 288 30.06 -5.78 8.33
C LEU A 288 31.34 -5.00 8.04
N ASP A 289 31.43 -3.79 8.59
CA ASP A 289 32.61 -2.95 8.62
C ASP A 289 33.86 -3.79 8.92
N THR A 290 34.56 -4.18 7.86
CA THR A 290 35.87 -4.84 7.93
C THR A 290 36.99 -3.80 8.08
N HIS A 291 36.65 -2.56 8.46
CA HIS A 291 37.59 -1.50 8.78
C HIS A 291 37.81 -1.28 10.28
N ALA A 292 37.12 -2.01 11.15
CA ALA A 292 37.35 -1.97 12.60
C ALA A 292 38.36 -3.02 13.10
N LEU A 293 39.46 -3.25 12.35
CA LEU A 293 40.67 -3.90 12.90
C LEU A 293 41.92 -3.69 12.03
N VAL A 294 42.16 -2.47 11.53
CA VAL A 294 43.52 -1.99 11.18
C VAL A 294 43.67 -0.52 11.55
N ALA A 295 43.36 -0.16 12.80
CA ALA A 295 43.82 1.10 13.42
C ALA A 295 43.50 1.09 14.93
N ARG A 296 44.27 0.29 15.69
CA ARG A 296 44.53 0.36 17.16
C ARG A 296 44.81 -1.06 17.67
N SER A 297 46.05 -1.53 17.56
CA SER A 297 47.07 -1.40 18.61
C SER A 297 46.72 -2.15 19.90
N GLN A 298 46.86 -3.48 19.87
CA GLN A 298 47.49 -4.24 20.97
C GLN A 298 48.92 -4.48 20.45
N CYS A 299 50.01 -3.87 20.94
CA CYS A 299 50.49 -3.78 22.32
C CYS A 299 50.49 -5.12 23.03
N THR A 300 51.48 -5.93 22.65
CA THR A 300 52.17 -7.00 23.39
C THR A 300 53.57 -7.05 22.73
N THR A 301 54.74 -7.22 23.34
CA THR A 301 55.31 -7.20 24.70
C THR A 301 56.83 -7.29 24.44
N ASP A 302 57.66 -6.57 25.20
CA ASP A 302 59.11 -6.74 25.45
C ASP A 302 59.97 -7.74 24.64
N GLN A 303 61.09 -7.24 24.06
CA GLN A 303 62.45 -7.73 24.37
C GLN A 303 63.56 -6.73 23.97
N GLN A 304 64.31 -6.30 24.99
CA GLN A 304 65.77 -6.05 25.09
C GLN A 304 66.47 -4.80 24.48
N GLN A 305 66.68 -3.80 25.37
CA GLN A 305 67.96 -3.21 25.87
C GLN A 305 69.02 -2.57 24.90
N PRO A 306 69.97 -1.74 25.40
CA PRO A 306 69.86 -0.54 26.25
C PRO A 306 70.77 0.62 25.75
N GLN A 307 70.51 1.89 26.13
CA GLN A 307 71.61 2.85 26.30
C GLN A 307 71.29 3.91 27.35
N GLN A 308 72.15 3.93 28.37
CA GLN A 308 72.25 4.92 29.46
C GLN A 308 72.90 6.22 28.97
N GLN A 309 72.82 7.23 29.85
CA GLN A 309 73.53 8.53 29.91
C GLN A 309 72.70 9.71 29.35
N GLN A 310 72.58 10.89 29.98
CA GLN A 310 73.11 11.46 31.23
C GLN A 310 72.34 12.78 31.49
N GLN A 311 72.15 13.13 32.77
CA GLN A 311 72.20 14.48 33.38
C GLN A 311 71.48 15.71 32.74
N LYS A 312 70.51 16.27 33.51
CA LYS A 312 70.27 17.68 33.97
C LYS A 312 71.17 18.83 33.41
N PRO A 313 70.83 20.15 33.57
CA PRO A 313 69.61 20.80 34.13
C PRO A 313 69.15 22.12 33.43
N ALA A 314 68.12 22.77 34.00
CA ALA A 314 67.93 24.25 34.18
C ALA A 314 67.72 25.14 32.92
N GLU A 315 67.08 26.31 32.93
CA GLU A 315 66.10 27.06 33.72
C GLU A 315 65.95 28.42 32.97
N GLN A 316 64.92 29.24 33.27
CA GLN A 316 64.85 30.72 33.04
C GLN A 316 64.61 31.20 31.58
N HIS A 317 63.47 31.79 31.19
CA HIS A 317 62.83 33.05 31.63
C HIS A 317 63.81 34.21 31.86
N LEU A 318 63.83 35.17 30.93
CA LEU A 318 63.96 36.59 31.29
C LEU A 318 63.45 37.52 30.18
N MET A 319 62.63 38.46 30.63
CA MET A 319 62.05 39.60 29.92
C MET A 319 63.12 40.62 29.49
N PHE A 320 62.82 41.31 28.40
CA PHE A 320 63.45 42.58 28.03
C PHE A 320 62.88 43.75 28.87
N VAL A 321 63.77 44.65 29.23
CA VAL A 321 63.58 45.98 29.81
C VAL A 321 64.41 46.92 28.90
N PRO A 322 64.31 48.25 29.00
CA PRO A 322 63.19 49.19 28.84
C PRO A 322 63.49 50.16 27.67
N VAL A 323 62.62 51.14 27.40
CA VAL A 323 63.08 52.55 27.32
C VAL A 323 61.96 53.45 27.83
N SER A 324 62.31 54.29 28.81
CA SER A 324 61.47 55.36 29.36
C SER A 324 61.49 56.60 28.47
N ARG A 325 60.32 57.22 28.29
CA ARG A 325 60.01 58.58 28.75
C ARG A 325 58.51 58.78 28.77
#